data_AF-A0A1Q2HTB1-F1
#
_entry.id   AF-A0A1Q2HTB1-F1
#
_cell.length_a   1.000
_cell.length_b   1.000
_cell.length_c   1.000
_cell.angle_alpha   90.00
_cell.angle_beta   90.00
_cell.angle_gamma   90.00
#
_symmetry.space_group_name_H-M   'P 1'
#
loop_
_entity.id
_entity.type
_entity.pdbx_description
1 polymer ?
#
loop_
_entity_poly.entity_id
_entity_poly.type
_entity_poly.pdbx_seq_one_letter_code
_entity_poly.pdbx_strand_id
1 'polypeptide(L)'
;MTSARVLNSGIAAAVVAMALLALMFVAAPAAHAYHVDPSYNRERTALAVVHPDGRVSISPTAEEQRPALSLSKLYLGYYVLYHGTAKEKGEIKEMLTTSDDAIATRLDAKYPEGIDKVAKDFDLDQTKRNGYWGKTQTSARDVATFIAAIVWDPRAKPLFRRHGATGRSRRRRVHPGIRHRTPRPREKFEDGVGG
;
A
#
# COMPACT_ATOMS: atom_id res chain seq x y z
N MET A 1 16.69 67.93 17.41
CA MET A 1 17.49 66.94 16.64
C MET A 1 17.04 65.54 17.04
N THR A 2 15.97 65.03 16.44
CA THR A 2 15.48 63.67 16.74
C THR A 2 14.58 63.21 15.60
N SER A 3 15.16 62.56 14.59
CA SER A 3 14.45 61.70 13.62
C SER A 3 15.44 61.18 12.59
N ALA A 4 16.16 60.11 12.93
CA ALA A 4 16.92 59.34 11.95
C ALA A 4 17.19 57.87 12.35
N ARG A 5 16.81 57.44 13.56
CA ARG A 5 17.12 56.08 14.05
C ARG A 5 16.01 55.05 13.89
N VAL A 6 14.77 55.44 13.60
CA VAL A 6 13.62 54.51 13.59
C VAL A 6 13.42 53.82 12.23
N LEU A 7 13.94 54.40 11.14
CA LEU A 7 13.71 53.88 9.77
C LEU A 7 14.55 52.63 9.45
N ASN A 8 15.76 52.51 10.01
CA ASN A 8 16.66 51.37 9.73
C ASN A 8 16.28 50.07 10.45
N SER A 9 15.53 50.16 11.56
CA SER A 9 15.14 49.00 12.38
C SER A 9 13.98 48.19 11.77
N GLY A 10 13.09 48.83 10.99
CA GLY A 10 11.94 48.15 10.37
C GLY A 10 12.33 47.29 9.16
N ILE A 11 13.28 47.76 8.36
CA ILE A 11 13.77 47.05 7.17
C ILE A 11 14.58 45.81 7.59
N ALA A 12 15.42 45.92 8.62
CA ALA A 12 16.19 44.80 9.14
C ALA A 12 15.29 43.67 9.68
N ALA A 13 14.22 44.01 10.40
CA ALA A 13 13.28 43.01 10.94
C ALA A 13 12.47 42.31 9.83
N ALA A 14 12.04 43.03 8.80
CA ALA A 14 11.30 42.46 7.67
C ALA A 14 12.16 41.50 6.82
N VAL A 15 13.44 41.83 6.61
CA VAL A 15 14.38 40.98 5.87
C VAL A 15 14.70 39.69 6.64
N VAL A 16 14.85 39.77 7.97
CA VAL A 16 15.06 38.58 8.83
C VAL A 16 13.81 37.69 8.87
N ALA A 17 12.61 38.27 8.96
CA ALA A 17 11.36 37.51 8.92
C ALA A 17 11.14 36.81 7.58
N MET A 18 11.45 37.46 6.45
CA MET A 18 11.39 36.83 5.12
C MET A 18 12.47 35.76 4.93
N ALA A 19 13.67 35.96 5.48
CA ALA A 19 14.72 34.94 5.46
C ALA A 19 14.34 33.70 6.29
N LEU A 20 13.71 33.88 7.45
CA LEU A 20 13.22 32.78 8.29
C LEU A 20 12.03 32.03 7.64
N LEU A 21 11.14 32.75 6.95
CA LEU A 21 10.04 32.14 6.19
C LEU A 21 10.56 31.40 4.93
N ALA A 22 11.58 31.93 4.27
CA ALA A 22 12.24 31.26 3.14
C ALA A 22 12.99 30.00 3.58
N LEU A 23 13.63 29.99 4.76
CA LEU A 23 14.28 28.79 5.30
C LEU A 23 13.27 27.67 5.65
N MET A 24 12.01 28.00 5.95
CA MET A 24 10.98 26.99 6.22
C MET A 24 10.54 26.20 4.97
N PHE A 25 10.82 26.68 3.76
CA PHE A 25 10.51 25.98 2.51
C PHE A 25 11.63 25.07 1.99
N VAL A 26 12.87 25.19 2.49
CA VAL A 26 14.04 24.51 1.90
C VAL A 26 14.22 23.06 2.36
N ALA A 27 13.53 22.64 3.42
CA ALA A 27 13.64 21.29 3.98
C ALA A 27 12.36 20.46 3.84
N ALA A 28 11.64 20.59 2.72
CA ALA A 28 10.64 19.59 2.39
C ALA A 28 11.38 18.25 2.17
N PRO A 29 11.06 17.17 2.91
CA PRO A 29 11.65 15.88 2.63
C PRO A 29 11.34 15.53 1.19
N ALA A 30 12.35 15.10 0.43
CA ALA A 30 12.11 14.56 -0.90
C ALA A 30 11.14 13.39 -0.75
N ALA A 31 9.88 13.61 -1.15
CA ALA A 31 8.90 12.55 -1.19
C ALA A 31 9.35 11.58 -2.28
N HIS A 32 10.05 10.52 -1.89
CA HIS A 32 10.41 9.43 -2.78
C HIS A 32 9.11 8.76 -3.23
N ALA A 33 8.57 9.23 -4.35
CA ALA A 33 7.52 8.54 -5.06
C ALA A 33 8.11 7.22 -5.51
N TYR A 34 7.56 6.11 -5.03
CA TYR A 34 7.90 4.83 -5.64
C TYR A 34 7.40 4.87 -7.09
N HIS A 35 8.33 4.77 -8.02
CA HIS A 35 8.06 4.79 -9.46
C HIS A 35 8.34 3.40 -10.01
N VAL A 36 7.35 2.81 -10.65
CA VAL A 36 7.48 1.59 -11.44
C VAL A 36 8.28 1.93 -12.68
N ASP A 37 9.40 1.24 -12.88
CA ASP A 37 10.18 1.34 -14.11
C ASP A 37 9.29 0.93 -15.30
N PRO A 38 9.04 1.81 -16.29
CA PRO A 38 8.21 1.48 -17.45
C PRO A 38 8.78 0.33 -18.29
N SER A 39 10.09 0.05 -18.18
CA SER A 39 10.74 -1.10 -18.82
C SER A 39 10.53 -2.42 -18.06
N TYR A 40 9.91 -2.38 -16.87
CA TYR A 40 9.51 -3.58 -16.13
C TYR A 40 8.41 -4.33 -16.89
N ASN A 41 8.85 -5.27 -17.72
CA ASN A 41 7.99 -6.11 -18.54
C ASN A 41 8.21 -7.58 -18.19
N ARG A 42 7.37 -8.11 -17.29
CA ARG A 42 7.31 -9.52 -16.91
C ARG A 42 5.89 -10.01 -17.18
N GLU A 43 5.70 -10.94 -18.11
CA GLU A 43 4.37 -11.48 -18.43
C GLU A 43 3.62 -11.97 -17.17
N ARG A 44 4.33 -12.64 -16.27
CA ARG A 44 3.73 -13.21 -15.05
C ARG A 44 3.49 -12.20 -13.93
N THR A 45 3.91 -10.94 -14.05
CA THR A 45 3.81 -9.96 -12.96
C THR A 45 3.27 -8.63 -13.45
N ALA A 46 2.18 -8.20 -12.82
CA ALA A 46 1.59 -6.88 -12.96
C ALA A 46 1.91 -6.07 -11.70
N LEU A 47 2.27 -4.79 -11.87
CA LEU A 47 2.63 -3.90 -10.77
C LEU A 47 1.95 -2.54 -10.95
N ALA A 48 1.35 -2.05 -9.87
CA ALA A 48 0.79 -0.70 -9.81
C ALA A 48 1.13 -0.05 -8.48
N VAL A 49 1.49 1.22 -8.54
CA VAL A 49 1.66 2.11 -7.39
C VAL A 49 0.75 3.30 -7.61
N VAL A 50 -0.18 3.49 -6.69
CA VAL A 50 -1.14 4.58 -6.70
C VAL A 50 -0.97 5.34 -5.40
N HIS A 51 -0.61 6.60 -5.52
CA HIS A 51 -0.42 7.49 -4.38
C HIS A 51 -1.75 8.18 -4.05
N PRO A 52 -2.07 8.43 -2.76
CA PRO A 52 -3.28 9.16 -2.38
C PRO A 52 -3.36 10.59 -2.94
N ASP A 53 -2.24 11.15 -3.41
CA ASP A 53 -2.16 12.45 -4.09
C ASP A 53 -2.50 12.39 -5.59
N GLY A 54 -2.93 11.22 -6.09
CA GLY A 54 -3.33 11.01 -7.47
C GLY A 54 -2.19 10.61 -8.42
N ARG A 55 -0.93 10.58 -7.97
CA ARG A 55 0.17 10.08 -8.81
C ARG A 55 0.06 8.57 -9.00
N VAL A 56 0.32 8.12 -10.21
CA VAL A 56 0.19 6.72 -10.62
C VAL A 56 1.43 6.29 -11.38
N SER A 57 1.93 5.09 -11.07
CA SER A 57 3.02 4.46 -11.80
C SER A 57 2.74 2.97 -11.91
N ILE A 58 2.75 2.43 -13.14
CA ILE A 58 2.26 1.09 -13.45
C ILE A 58 3.16 0.36 -14.45
N SER A 59 3.15 -0.97 -14.42
CA SER A 59 3.72 -1.81 -15.48
C SER A 59 2.76 -1.92 -16.67
N PRO A 60 3.21 -2.32 -17.87
CA PRO A 60 2.35 -2.47 -19.05
C PRO A 60 1.14 -3.41 -18.84
N THR A 61 1.30 -4.44 -18.01
CA THR A 61 0.26 -5.45 -17.69
C THR A 61 -0.62 -5.09 -16.48
N ALA A 62 -0.49 -3.88 -15.91
CA ALA A 62 -1.15 -3.53 -14.65
C ALA A 62 -2.67 -3.48 -14.71
N GLU A 63 -3.23 -3.24 -15.89
CA GLU A 63 -4.68 -3.17 -16.15
C GLU A 63 -5.27 -4.50 -16.63
N GLU A 64 -4.44 -5.53 -16.80
CA GLU A 64 -4.92 -6.84 -17.21
C GLU A 64 -5.80 -7.48 -16.12
N GLN A 65 -6.98 -7.97 -16.51
CA GLN A 65 -7.87 -8.70 -15.61
C GLN A 65 -7.29 -10.06 -15.22
N ARG A 66 -7.20 -10.29 -13.92
CA ARG A 66 -6.70 -11.53 -13.32
C ARG A 66 -7.61 -11.96 -12.16
N PRO A 67 -7.65 -13.26 -11.82
CA PRO A 67 -8.39 -13.74 -10.66
C PRO A 67 -7.92 -13.06 -9.36
N ALA A 68 -8.84 -12.39 -8.66
CA ALA A 68 -8.56 -11.70 -7.42
C ALA A 68 -8.34 -12.68 -6.25
N LEU A 69 -9.02 -13.84 -6.28
CA LEU A 69 -9.02 -14.82 -5.19
C LEU A 69 -9.31 -14.12 -3.84
N SER A 70 -8.53 -14.38 -2.79
CA SER A 70 -8.71 -13.74 -1.48
C SER A 70 -8.57 -12.22 -1.46
N LEU A 71 -7.99 -11.57 -2.49
CA LEU A 71 -7.99 -10.10 -2.54
C LEU A 71 -9.40 -9.52 -2.66
N SER A 72 -10.33 -10.24 -3.28
CA SER A 72 -11.73 -9.79 -3.41
C SER A 72 -12.45 -9.57 -2.08
N LYS A 73 -11.97 -10.23 -1.00
CA LYS A 73 -12.48 -10.02 0.36
C LYS A 73 -12.30 -8.57 0.84
N LEU A 74 -11.36 -7.81 0.25
CA LEU A 74 -11.18 -6.39 0.54
C LEU A 74 -12.40 -5.57 0.08
N TYR A 75 -12.90 -5.82 -1.13
CA TYR A 75 -14.09 -5.14 -1.67
C TYR A 75 -15.34 -5.54 -0.90
N LEU A 76 -15.55 -6.84 -0.69
CA LEU A 76 -16.68 -7.35 0.09
C LEU A 76 -16.64 -6.82 1.53
N GLY A 77 -15.47 -6.84 2.16
CA GLY A 77 -15.28 -6.35 3.53
C GLY A 77 -15.59 -4.86 3.64
N TYR A 78 -15.15 -4.05 2.69
CA TYR A 78 -15.47 -2.62 2.63
C TYR A 78 -16.98 -2.39 2.51
N TYR A 79 -17.66 -3.11 1.61
CA TYR A 79 -19.12 -3.01 1.48
C TYR A 79 -19.83 -3.30 2.81
N VAL A 80 -19.47 -4.40 3.48
CA VAL A 80 -20.07 -4.80 4.76
C VAL A 80 -19.77 -3.80 5.88
N LEU A 81 -18.60 -3.15 5.89
CA LEU A 81 -18.30 -2.10 6.86
C LEU A 81 -19.29 -0.92 6.79
N TYR A 82 -19.87 -0.66 5.61
CA TYR A 82 -20.90 0.36 5.43
C TYR A 82 -22.31 -0.19 5.64
N HIS A 83 -22.63 -1.34 5.04
CA HIS A 83 -24.01 -1.83 4.91
C HIS A 83 -24.38 -3.01 5.83
N GLY A 84 -23.39 -3.63 6.47
CA GLY A 84 -23.56 -4.78 7.35
C GLY A 84 -24.20 -4.46 8.70
N THR A 85 -24.64 -5.50 9.40
CA THR A 85 -24.97 -5.43 10.83
C THR A 85 -23.73 -5.28 11.69
N ALA A 86 -23.88 -4.86 12.95
CA ALA A 86 -22.75 -4.74 13.88
C ALA A 86 -21.96 -6.06 14.04
N LYS A 87 -22.65 -7.20 14.02
CA LYS A 87 -22.04 -8.53 14.07
C LYS A 87 -21.16 -8.77 12.84
N GLU A 88 -21.70 -8.56 11.65
CA GLU A 88 -20.98 -8.80 10.38
C GLU A 88 -19.77 -7.86 10.22
N LYS A 89 -19.90 -6.60 10.63
CA LYS A 89 -18.78 -5.66 10.68
C LYS A 89 -17.66 -6.17 11.61
N GLY A 90 -18.01 -6.84 12.70
CA GLY A 90 -17.06 -7.46 13.62
C GLY A 90 -16.28 -8.63 13.00
N GLU A 91 -16.87 -9.34 12.03
CA GLU A 91 -16.29 -10.49 11.36
C GLU A 91 -15.26 -10.11 10.28
N ILE A 92 -15.29 -8.87 9.77
CA ILE A 92 -14.41 -8.41 8.66
C ILE A 92 -12.93 -8.52 9.01
N LYS A 93 -12.58 -8.21 10.25
CA LYS A 93 -11.19 -8.32 10.70
C LYS A 93 -10.70 -9.76 10.65
N GLU A 94 -11.51 -10.72 11.11
CA GLU A 94 -11.16 -12.13 11.07
C GLU A 94 -11.03 -12.60 9.61
N MET A 95 -12.06 -12.34 8.80
CA MET A 95 -12.09 -12.65 7.37
C MET A 95 -10.79 -12.25 6.65
N LEU A 96 -10.25 -11.06 6.94
CA LEU A 96 -9.06 -10.56 6.26
C LEU A 96 -7.74 -11.01 6.88
N THR A 97 -7.71 -11.25 8.19
CA THR A 97 -6.48 -11.64 8.88
C THR A 97 -6.16 -13.13 8.76
N THR A 98 -7.19 -13.98 8.69
CA THR A 98 -7.05 -15.42 8.46
C THR A 98 -7.37 -15.83 7.03
N SER A 99 -7.81 -14.88 6.19
CA SER A 99 -8.35 -15.15 4.85
C SER A 99 -9.54 -16.13 4.91
N ASP A 100 -10.41 -16.01 5.91
CA ASP A 100 -11.52 -16.95 6.15
C ASP A 100 -12.53 -16.99 4.98
N ASP A 101 -12.61 -18.15 4.33
CA ASP A 101 -13.50 -18.37 3.19
C ASP A 101 -14.96 -18.60 3.61
N ALA A 102 -15.22 -19.08 4.83
CA ALA A 102 -16.57 -19.34 5.32
C ALA A 102 -17.30 -18.03 5.64
N ILE A 103 -16.60 -17.07 6.27
CA ILE A 103 -17.11 -15.72 6.49
C ILE A 103 -17.34 -15.04 5.14
N ALA A 104 -16.36 -15.07 4.22
CA ALA A 104 -16.51 -14.46 2.91
C ALA A 104 -17.68 -15.05 2.11
N THR A 105 -17.84 -16.37 2.11
CA THR A 105 -18.94 -17.05 1.41
C THR A 105 -20.30 -16.66 1.96
N ARG A 106 -20.44 -16.61 3.30
CA ARG A 106 -21.69 -16.18 3.94
C ARG A 106 -22.02 -14.72 3.63
N LEU A 107 -21.04 -13.83 3.74
CA LEU A 107 -21.23 -12.40 3.48
C LEU A 107 -21.52 -12.12 2.01
N ASP A 108 -20.83 -12.79 1.09
CA ASP A 108 -21.06 -12.67 -0.36
C ASP A 108 -22.44 -13.20 -0.77
N ALA A 109 -22.91 -14.29 -0.15
CA ALA A 109 -24.26 -14.80 -0.39
C ALA A 109 -25.34 -13.83 0.11
N LYS A 110 -25.07 -13.11 1.21
CA LYS A 110 -25.99 -12.11 1.75
C LYS A 110 -25.95 -10.77 0.99
N TYR A 111 -24.78 -10.41 0.46
CA TYR A 111 -24.52 -9.16 -0.25
C TYR A 111 -23.94 -9.42 -1.64
N PRO A 112 -24.68 -10.10 -2.54
CA PRO A 112 -24.17 -10.53 -3.85
C PRO A 112 -23.78 -9.36 -4.76
N GLU A 113 -24.34 -8.17 -4.53
CA GLU A 113 -24.03 -6.93 -5.23
C GLU A 113 -22.81 -6.18 -4.67
N GLY A 114 -22.31 -6.57 -3.49
CA GLY A 114 -21.38 -5.75 -2.72
C GLY A 114 -20.07 -5.45 -3.45
N ILE A 115 -19.48 -6.45 -4.09
CA ILE A 115 -18.23 -6.29 -4.85
C ILE A 115 -18.45 -5.40 -6.07
N ASP A 116 -19.49 -5.64 -6.86
CA ASP A 116 -19.77 -4.84 -8.07
C ASP A 116 -20.15 -3.40 -7.72
N LYS A 117 -20.84 -3.19 -6.59
CA LYS A 117 -21.16 -1.85 -6.10
C LYS A 117 -19.92 -1.11 -5.64
N VAL A 118 -18.99 -1.77 -4.93
CA VAL A 118 -17.70 -1.16 -4.61
C VAL A 118 -16.90 -0.88 -5.88
N ALA A 119 -16.83 -1.80 -6.83
CA ALA A 119 -16.15 -1.55 -8.09
C ALA A 119 -16.69 -0.31 -8.81
N LYS A 120 -18.02 -0.17 -8.88
CA LYS A 120 -18.69 1.00 -9.46
C LYS A 120 -18.45 2.29 -8.67
N ASP A 121 -18.54 2.25 -7.34
CA ASP A 121 -18.41 3.45 -6.49
C ASP A 121 -16.96 4.03 -6.52
N PHE A 122 -15.98 3.25 -6.98
CA PHE A 122 -14.56 3.64 -7.08
C PHE A 122 -14.00 3.61 -8.52
N ASP A 123 -14.86 3.50 -9.54
CA ASP A 123 -14.47 3.46 -10.96
C ASP A 123 -13.40 2.38 -11.26
N LEU A 124 -13.60 1.16 -10.74
CA LEU A 124 -12.70 0.01 -10.90
C LEU A 124 -13.12 -0.85 -12.10
N ASP A 125 -12.83 -0.38 -13.31
CA ASP A 125 -13.33 -0.95 -14.57
C ASP A 125 -12.94 -2.42 -14.83
N GLN A 126 -11.84 -2.88 -14.23
CA GLN A 126 -11.34 -4.25 -14.39
C GLN A 126 -11.82 -5.17 -13.26
N THR A 127 -12.58 -4.64 -12.30
CA THR A 127 -13.04 -5.35 -11.11
C THR A 127 -14.50 -5.75 -11.25
N LYS A 128 -14.75 -7.06 -11.28
CA LYS A 128 -16.11 -7.60 -11.45
C LYS A 128 -16.27 -8.93 -10.74
N ARG A 129 -17.35 -9.07 -9.97
CA ARG A 129 -17.76 -10.33 -9.37
C ARG A 129 -18.22 -11.30 -10.45
N ASN A 130 -17.82 -12.56 -10.36
CA ASN A 130 -18.20 -13.60 -11.31
C ASN A 130 -18.85 -14.79 -10.57
N GLY A 131 -20.10 -14.62 -10.18
CA GLY A 131 -20.91 -15.65 -9.52
C GLY A 131 -20.70 -15.78 -8.01
N TYR A 132 -19.45 -15.79 -7.53
CA TYR A 132 -19.10 -15.72 -6.11
C TYR A 132 -17.78 -14.96 -5.89
N TRP A 133 -17.54 -14.51 -4.65
CA TRP A 133 -16.39 -13.67 -4.30
C TRP A 133 -15.05 -14.21 -4.84
N GLY A 134 -14.77 -15.51 -4.71
CA GLY A 134 -13.49 -16.10 -5.08
C GLY A 134 -13.22 -16.19 -6.58
N LYS A 135 -14.24 -15.98 -7.42
CA LYS A 135 -14.12 -15.89 -8.88
C LYS A 135 -14.06 -14.45 -9.40
N THR A 136 -14.07 -13.45 -8.51
CA THR A 136 -13.92 -12.04 -8.87
C THR A 136 -12.66 -11.83 -9.70
N GLN A 137 -12.80 -11.08 -10.80
CA GLN A 137 -11.69 -10.58 -11.60
C GLN A 137 -11.32 -9.17 -11.12
N THR A 138 -10.04 -8.81 -11.17
CA THR A 138 -9.54 -7.46 -10.88
C THR A 138 -8.21 -7.22 -11.60
N SER A 139 -7.69 -6.00 -11.55
CA SER A 139 -6.36 -5.65 -12.04
C SER A 139 -5.45 -5.18 -10.90
N ALA A 140 -4.13 -5.15 -11.13
CA ALA A 140 -3.21 -4.57 -10.15
C ALA A 140 -3.50 -3.08 -9.93
N ARG A 141 -3.84 -2.37 -11.01
CA ARG A 141 -4.24 -0.97 -11.00
C ARG A 141 -5.48 -0.74 -10.13
N ASP A 142 -6.53 -1.53 -10.31
CA ASP A 142 -7.80 -1.39 -9.57
C ASP A 142 -7.63 -1.61 -8.08
N VAL A 143 -6.93 -2.69 -7.68
CA VAL A 143 -6.65 -2.96 -6.26
C VAL A 143 -5.89 -1.78 -5.65
N ALA A 144 -4.86 -1.27 -6.33
CA ALA A 144 -4.07 -0.15 -5.83
C ALA A 144 -4.88 1.15 -5.75
N THR A 145 -5.72 1.44 -6.77
CA THR A 145 -6.65 2.58 -6.78
C THR A 145 -7.61 2.52 -5.60
N PHE A 146 -8.24 1.36 -5.40
CA PHE A 146 -9.15 1.13 -4.29
C PHE A 146 -8.46 1.41 -2.95
N ILE A 147 -7.31 0.77 -2.70
CA ILE A 147 -6.56 0.93 -1.45
C ILE A 147 -6.16 2.39 -1.20
N ALA A 148 -5.68 3.10 -2.23
CA ALA A 148 -5.32 4.51 -2.13
C ALA A 148 -6.53 5.39 -1.77
N ALA A 149 -7.72 5.07 -2.31
CA ALA A 149 -8.94 5.82 -2.06
C ALA A 149 -9.48 5.63 -0.63
N ILE A 150 -9.28 4.45 -0.03
CA ILE A 150 -9.87 4.12 1.28
C ILE A 150 -8.89 4.22 2.46
N VAL A 151 -7.61 4.52 2.22
CA VAL A 151 -6.57 4.51 3.27
C VAL A 151 -6.86 5.48 4.43
N TRP A 152 -7.58 6.58 4.13
CA TRP A 152 -7.97 7.60 5.11
C TRP A 152 -9.39 7.44 5.63
N ASP A 153 -10.16 6.46 5.13
CA ASP A 153 -11.49 6.19 5.64
C ASP A 153 -11.43 5.57 7.05
N PRO A 154 -11.97 6.24 8.10
CA PRO A 154 -11.96 5.70 9.44
C PRO A 154 -12.75 4.38 9.58
N ARG A 155 -13.75 4.13 8.73
CA ARG A 155 -14.53 2.89 8.73
C ARG A 155 -13.73 1.73 8.13
N ALA A 156 -12.83 2.00 7.17
CA ALA A 156 -11.98 1.01 6.52
C ALA A 156 -10.79 0.53 7.38
N LYS A 157 -10.55 1.12 8.56
CA LYS A 157 -9.48 0.71 9.48
C LYS A 157 -9.36 -0.82 9.70
N PRO A 158 -10.46 -1.61 9.80
CA PRO A 158 -10.37 -3.06 9.95
C PRO A 158 -9.69 -3.77 8.77
N LEU A 159 -9.68 -3.18 7.56
CA LEU A 159 -9.06 -3.79 6.37
C LEU A 159 -7.53 -3.81 6.43
N PHE A 160 -6.91 -2.84 7.12
CA PHE A 160 -5.46 -2.67 7.16
C PHE A 160 -4.79 -3.24 8.41
N ARG A 161 -5.59 -3.55 9.44
CA ARG A 161 -5.05 -3.82 10.77
C ARG A 161 -4.61 -5.27 10.91
N ARG A 162 -3.31 -5.52 10.75
CA ARG A 162 -2.69 -6.80 11.10
C ARG A 162 -2.81 -7.09 12.61
N HIS A 163 -3.08 -8.34 12.98
CA HIS A 163 -2.83 -8.82 14.34
C HIS A 163 -1.33 -8.74 14.67
N GLY A 164 -0.95 -8.10 15.79
CA GLY A 164 0.42 -8.12 16.33
C GLY A 164 1.24 -6.83 16.23
N ALA A 165 0.63 -5.66 16.14
CA ALA A 165 1.30 -4.38 16.39
C ALA A 165 0.86 -3.74 17.72
N THR A 166 0.71 -4.55 18.77
CA THR A 166 0.83 -4.05 20.14
C THR A 166 2.32 -3.94 20.43
N GLY A 167 2.77 -2.77 20.85
CA GLY A 167 4.18 -2.37 20.87
C GLY A 167 5.15 -3.43 21.37
N ARG A 168 5.92 -4.05 20.46
CA ARG A 168 7.27 -4.48 20.80
C ARG A 168 8.18 -3.32 20.46
N SER A 169 8.50 -2.52 21.48
CA SER A 169 9.76 -1.79 21.53
C SER A 169 10.87 -2.77 21.14
N ARG A 170 11.36 -2.66 19.91
CA ARG A 170 12.58 -3.35 19.49
C ARG A 170 13.72 -2.75 20.30
N ARG A 171 13.94 -3.24 21.52
CA ARG A 171 15.27 -3.14 22.14
C ARG A 171 16.21 -3.81 21.14
N ARG A 172 17.08 -3.02 20.52
CA ARG A 172 18.25 -3.48 19.78
C ARG A 172 18.97 -4.49 20.67
N ARG A 173 18.78 -5.78 20.40
CA ARG A 173 19.63 -6.81 20.99
C ARG A 173 20.90 -6.79 20.15
N VAL A 174 21.91 -6.07 20.63
CA VAL A 174 23.28 -6.16 20.10
C VAL A 174 23.68 -7.63 20.25
N HIS A 175 23.88 -8.33 19.13
CA HIS A 175 24.30 -9.72 19.12
C HIS A 175 25.83 -9.76 19.11
N PRO A 176 26.51 -10.28 20.14
CA PRO A 176 27.95 -10.48 20.10
C PRO A 176 28.24 -11.78 19.34
N GLY A 177 29.16 -11.72 18.37
CA GLY A 177 29.78 -12.91 17.80
C GLY A 177 29.47 -13.17 16.33
N ILE A 178 30.08 -12.39 15.44
CA ILE A 178 30.39 -12.87 14.09
C ILE A 178 31.60 -13.81 14.24
N ARG A 179 31.38 -15.13 14.16
CA ARG A 179 32.46 -16.07 13.84
C ARG A 179 32.54 -16.18 12.32
N HIS A 180 33.67 -15.73 11.78
CA HIS A 180 34.05 -15.94 10.38
C HIS A 180 34.00 -17.44 10.06
N ARG A 181 33.15 -17.84 9.11
CA ARG A 181 33.31 -19.14 8.42
C ARG A 181 34.37 -18.94 7.34
N THR A 182 35.45 -19.70 7.44
CA THR A 182 36.42 -19.91 6.35
C THR A 182 35.73 -20.55 5.14
N PRO A 183 36.13 -20.22 3.90
CA PRO A 183 35.57 -20.84 2.70
C PRO A 183 36.05 -22.30 2.58
N ARG A 184 35.15 -23.22 2.17
CA ARG A 184 35.53 -24.59 1.80
C ARG A 184 36.26 -24.59 0.43
N PRO A 185 37.26 -25.45 0.21
CA PRO A 185 37.97 -25.54 -1.07
C PRO A 185 37.04 -26.08 -2.17
N ARG A 186 37.19 -25.56 -3.40
CA ARG A 186 36.52 -26.09 -4.59
C ARG A 186 37.07 -27.49 -4.90
N GLU A 187 36.16 -28.45 -4.97
CA GLU A 187 36.43 -29.79 -5.49
C GLU A 187 36.77 -29.68 -6.98
N LYS A 188 37.89 -30.30 -7.39
CA LYS A 188 38.34 -30.32 -8.78
C LYS A 188 37.45 -31.27 -9.58
N PHE A 189 36.89 -30.77 -10.68
CA PHE A 189 36.27 -31.60 -11.71
C PHE A 189 37.41 -32.23 -12.52
N GLU A 190 37.59 -33.54 -12.42
CA GLU A 190 38.48 -34.29 -13.31
C GLU A 190 37.74 -34.56 -14.61
N ASP A 191 38.15 -33.90 -15.68
CA ASP A 191 37.73 -34.22 -17.04
C ASP A 191 38.49 -35.46 -17.51
N GLY A 192 37.78 -36.59 -17.57
CA GLY A 192 38.25 -37.81 -18.21
C GLY A 192 38.21 -37.65 -19.74
N VAL A 193 39.38 -37.49 -20.36
CA VAL A 193 39.60 -37.74 -21.78
C VAL A 193 40.50 -38.96 -21.89
N GLY A 194 39.99 -40.04 -22.49
CA GLY A 194 40.77 -41.20 -22.88
C GLY A 194 40.05 -41.96 -23.99
N GLY A 195 40.77 -42.22 -25.08
CA GLY A 195 40.37 -43.12 -26.18
C GLY A 195 40.23 -42.43 -27.51
#